data_AF-A0A4R6WQH2-F1
#
_entry.id   AF-A0A4R6WQH2-F1
#
_cell.length_a   1.000
_cell.length_b   1.000
_cell.length_c   1.000
_cell.angle_alpha   90.00
_cell.angle_beta   90.00
_cell.angle_gamma   90.00
#
_symmetry.space_group_name_H-M   'P 1'
#
loop_
_entity.id
_entity.type
_entity.pdbx_description
1 polymer ?
#
loop_
_entity_poly.entity_id
_entity_poly.type
_entity_poly.pdbx_seq_one_letter_code
_entity_poly.pdbx_strand_id
1 'polypeptide(L)'
;MKLVRAFFIFWSLLFFTTVSFLVTAKAQVADESNMSSTEGLSVDKQNTSSIENDALIQQWFAILGQSNDRMIATVYWALGVVAGTMVALVGYSWFTNYRVYERDKQALSSVLLAEVQSKAAEIRGDLQKLHEIHMAAIDSAITNSVEGKIASVSKELQEIQKRVASLRDRNSKLEKEMLLKITEFEVFLWEQRDVPANVLTTSMEVVSHALEIGYIWNAERALKKIEELQTKNQIEPSDFDSEMIAILDKLPRELSPYKERITGRLRQV
;
A
#
# COMPACT_ATOMS: atom_id res chain seq x y z
N MET A 1 31.72 -18.74 -29.30
CA MET A 1 32.97 -19.50 -29.01
C MET A 1 33.03 -20.91 -29.61
N LYS A 2 32.02 -21.80 -29.46
CA LYS A 2 32.07 -23.18 -30.01
C LYS A 2 32.21 -23.23 -31.54
N LEU A 3 31.52 -22.36 -32.27
CA LEU A 3 31.62 -22.24 -33.74
C LEU A 3 33.00 -21.78 -34.23
N VAL A 4 33.63 -20.83 -33.53
CA VAL A 4 34.99 -20.37 -33.88
C VAL A 4 36.02 -21.49 -33.68
N ARG A 5 35.89 -22.28 -32.61
CA ARG A 5 36.74 -23.47 -32.40
C ARG A 5 36.50 -24.54 -33.47
N ALA A 6 35.25 -24.82 -33.81
CA ALA A 6 34.92 -25.78 -34.86
C ALA A 6 35.47 -25.35 -36.23
N PHE A 7 35.41 -24.05 -36.55
CA PHE A 7 35.96 -23.51 -37.78
C PHE A 7 37.50 -23.60 -37.82
N PHE A 8 38.18 -23.28 -36.70
CA PHE A 8 39.65 -23.38 -36.61
C PHE A 8 40.13 -24.83 -36.73
N ILE A 9 39.41 -25.78 -36.12
CA ILE A 9 39.71 -27.21 -36.22
C ILE A 9 39.47 -27.72 -37.65
N PHE A 10 38.39 -27.30 -38.29
CA PHE A 10 38.11 -27.66 -39.69
C PHE A 10 39.20 -27.10 -40.63
N TRP A 11 39.62 -25.85 -40.43
CA TRP A 11 40.69 -25.23 -41.21
C TRP A 11 42.06 -25.85 -40.95
N SER A 12 42.38 -26.21 -39.70
CA SER A 12 43.65 -26.90 -39.41
C SER A 12 43.67 -28.29 -40.02
N LEU A 13 42.55 -29.00 -40.03
CA LEU A 13 42.42 -30.32 -40.68
C LEU A 13 42.60 -30.20 -42.20
N LEU A 14 41.97 -29.21 -42.83
CA LEU A 14 42.09 -28.98 -44.28
C LEU A 14 43.51 -28.55 -44.68
N PHE A 15 44.18 -27.78 -43.81
CA PHE A 15 45.60 -27.45 -44.00
C PHE A 15 46.50 -28.69 -43.81
N PHE A 16 46.22 -29.53 -42.80
CA PHE A 16 47.00 -30.75 -42.58
C PHE A 16 46.85 -31.77 -43.71
N THR A 17 45.64 -31.92 -44.28
CA THR A 17 45.40 -32.85 -45.39
C THR A 17 46.07 -32.37 -46.67
N THR A 18 46.04 -31.06 -46.96
CA THR A 18 46.71 -30.50 -48.15
C THR A 18 48.23 -30.54 -48.06
N VAL A 19 48.82 -30.26 -46.89
CA VAL A 19 50.26 -30.42 -46.66
C VAL A 19 50.69 -31.89 -46.72
N SER A 20 49.89 -32.80 -46.14
CA SER A 20 50.18 -34.23 -46.21
C SER A 20 50.17 -34.75 -47.65
N PHE A 21 49.20 -34.32 -48.46
CA PHE A 21 49.14 -34.70 -49.89
C PHE A 21 50.37 -34.19 -50.67
N LEU A 22 50.89 -33.00 -50.36
CA LEU A 22 52.08 -32.44 -50.99
C LEU A 22 53.37 -33.20 -50.63
N VAL A 23 53.46 -33.70 -49.39
CA VAL A 23 54.59 -34.52 -48.92
C VAL A 23 54.55 -35.92 -49.54
N THR A 24 53.37 -36.54 -49.63
CA THR A 24 53.23 -37.86 -50.27
C THR A 24 53.48 -37.80 -51.77
N ALA A 25 53.07 -36.72 -52.46
CA ALA A 25 53.38 -36.53 -53.88
C ALA A 25 54.89 -36.43 -54.15
N LYS A 26 55.67 -35.83 -53.24
CA LYS A 26 57.15 -35.83 -53.34
C LYS A 26 57.77 -37.20 -53.08
N ALA A 27 57.17 -38.01 -52.20
CA ALA A 27 57.66 -39.35 -51.92
C ALA A 27 57.40 -40.31 -53.08
N GLN A 28 56.26 -40.17 -53.78
CA GLN A 28 55.89 -41.06 -54.87
C GLN A 28 56.68 -40.80 -56.17
N VAL A 29 57.12 -39.55 -56.40
CA VAL A 29 58.04 -39.21 -57.51
C VAL A 29 59.48 -39.69 -57.23
N ALA A 30 59.83 -39.97 -55.97
CA ALA A 30 61.14 -40.50 -55.61
C ALA A 30 61.26 -42.03 -55.71
N ASP A 31 60.13 -42.76 -55.81
CA ASP A 31 60.10 -44.23 -55.77
C ASP A 31 59.87 -44.90 -57.15
N GLU A 32 59.53 -44.11 -58.18
CA GLU A 32 59.39 -44.63 -59.55
C GLU A 32 60.71 -44.75 -60.34
N SER A 33 61.86 -44.41 -59.74
CA SER A 33 63.18 -44.58 -60.41
C SER A 33 63.85 -45.94 -60.16
N ASN A 34 63.20 -46.89 -59.48
CA ASN A 34 63.79 -48.18 -59.08
C ASN A 34 62.93 -49.40 -59.46
N MET A 35 62.32 -49.43 -60.65
CA MET A 35 61.74 -50.68 -61.14
C MET A 35 61.75 -50.77 -62.67
N SER A 36 62.90 -51.11 -63.24
CA SER A 36 62.96 -51.89 -64.48
C SER A 36 64.39 -52.41 -64.70
N SER A 37 64.50 -53.62 -65.24
CA SER A 37 65.70 -54.34 -65.70
C SER A 37 66.28 -55.34 -64.71
N THR A 38 65.90 -56.62 -64.84
CA THR A 38 66.85 -57.71 -65.20
C THR A 38 66.03 -58.93 -65.65
N GLU A 39 65.54 -58.91 -66.90
CA GLU A 39 65.18 -60.11 -67.63
C GLU A 39 65.89 -60.08 -68.99
N GLY A 40 66.62 -61.14 -69.28
CA GLY A 40 66.65 -61.71 -70.62
C GLY A 40 67.78 -61.34 -71.58
N LEU A 41 68.45 -62.41 -72.02
CA LEU A 41 68.97 -62.62 -73.37
C LEU A 41 70.21 -61.83 -73.83
N SER A 42 71.33 -62.52 -73.73
CA SER A 42 72.44 -62.41 -74.68
C SER A 42 72.12 -63.20 -75.95
N VAL A 43 71.62 -62.57 -77.02
CA VAL A 43 71.81 -63.03 -78.41
C VAL A 43 71.91 -61.84 -79.37
N ASP A 44 73.00 -61.89 -80.10
CA ASP A 44 73.35 -61.33 -81.40
C ASP A 44 73.85 -59.90 -81.60
N LYS A 45 74.95 -59.91 -82.36
CA LYS A 45 75.76 -58.81 -82.86
C LYS A 45 75.03 -58.10 -84.01
N GLN A 46 75.49 -56.87 -84.24
CA GLN A 46 75.51 -56.16 -85.54
C GLN A 46 74.43 -55.08 -85.74
N ASN A 47 74.71 -53.86 -85.27
CA ASN A 47 74.45 -52.58 -85.96
C ASN A 47 74.77 -51.35 -85.06
N THR A 48 75.94 -50.75 -85.27
CA THR A 48 76.55 -49.72 -84.40
C THR A 48 76.39 -48.26 -84.91
N SER A 49 75.32 -47.93 -85.65
CA SER A 49 75.11 -46.55 -86.14
C SER A 49 73.69 -45.98 -85.98
N SER A 50 72.72 -46.76 -85.49
CA SER A 50 71.37 -46.26 -85.14
C SER A 50 71.21 -45.95 -83.64
N ILE A 51 72.09 -46.52 -82.80
CA ILE A 51 72.02 -46.43 -81.34
C ILE A 51 72.39 -45.03 -80.82
N GLU A 52 73.27 -44.29 -81.51
CA GLU A 52 73.65 -42.93 -81.09
C GLU A 52 72.52 -41.91 -81.29
N ASN A 53 71.69 -42.05 -82.34
CA ASN A 53 70.56 -41.15 -82.57
C ASN A 53 69.42 -41.41 -81.57
N ASP A 54 69.17 -42.67 -81.21
CA ASP A 54 68.16 -43.03 -80.21
C ASP A 54 68.57 -42.55 -78.80
N ALA A 55 69.86 -42.60 -78.47
CA ALA A 55 70.39 -42.06 -77.20
C ALA A 55 70.23 -40.53 -77.11
N LEU A 56 70.49 -39.80 -78.21
CA LEU A 56 70.27 -38.36 -78.24
C LEU A 56 68.77 -38.01 -78.12
N ILE A 57 67.89 -38.75 -78.81
CA ILE A 57 66.44 -38.55 -78.71
C ILE A 57 65.94 -38.81 -77.28
N GLN A 58 66.42 -39.87 -76.61
CA GLN A 58 66.10 -40.14 -75.21
C GLN A 58 66.59 -39.04 -74.27
N GLN A 59 67.77 -38.48 -74.53
CA GLN A 59 68.30 -37.37 -73.75
C GLN A 59 67.44 -36.10 -73.91
N TRP A 60 66.98 -35.79 -75.12
CA TRP A 60 66.05 -34.68 -75.36
C TRP A 60 64.69 -34.91 -74.68
N PHE A 61 64.16 -36.12 -74.69
CA PHE A 61 62.93 -36.45 -73.96
C PHE A 61 63.09 -36.29 -72.44
N ALA A 62 64.23 -36.69 -71.87
CA ALA A 62 64.51 -36.48 -70.44
C ALA A 62 64.61 -34.99 -70.08
N ILE A 63 65.24 -34.17 -70.94
CA ILE A 63 65.36 -32.72 -70.74
C ILE A 63 63.99 -32.03 -70.89
N LEU A 64 63.16 -32.47 -71.85
CA LEU A 64 61.79 -31.98 -72.03
C LEU A 64 60.88 -32.36 -70.86
N GLY A 65 60.98 -33.60 -70.36
CA GLY A 65 60.26 -34.06 -69.17
C GLY A 65 60.62 -33.23 -67.93
N GLN A 66 61.91 -33.04 -67.67
CA GLN A 66 62.39 -32.27 -66.52
C GLN A 66 62.00 -30.78 -66.59
N SER A 67 61.93 -30.20 -67.80
CA SER A 67 61.47 -28.82 -68.01
C SER A 67 59.96 -28.70 -67.77
N ASN A 68 59.18 -29.68 -68.23
CA ASN A 68 57.74 -29.72 -68.02
C ASN A 68 57.38 -29.85 -66.53
N ASP A 69 58.09 -30.69 -65.76
CA ASP A 69 57.86 -30.85 -64.33
C ASP A 69 58.12 -29.57 -63.54
N ARG A 70 59.17 -28.82 -63.90
CA ARG A 70 59.45 -27.51 -63.29
C ARG A 70 58.35 -26.50 -63.61
N MET A 71 57.88 -26.48 -64.85
CA MET A 71 56.78 -25.59 -65.26
C MET A 71 55.49 -25.91 -64.49
N ILE A 72 55.12 -27.20 -64.44
CA ILE A 72 53.95 -27.68 -63.69
C ILE A 72 54.07 -27.34 -62.20
N ALA A 73 55.25 -27.51 -61.60
CA ALA A 73 55.49 -27.16 -60.20
C ALA A 73 55.30 -25.67 -59.92
N THR A 74 55.80 -24.77 -60.79
CA THR A 74 55.59 -23.33 -60.63
C THR A 74 54.12 -22.92 -60.78
N VAL A 75 53.38 -23.56 -61.69
CA VAL A 75 51.95 -23.34 -61.87
C VAL A 75 51.17 -23.80 -60.63
N TYR A 76 51.48 -24.98 -60.08
CA TYR A 76 50.86 -25.45 -58.84
C TYR A 76 51.15 -24.52 -57.65
N TRP A 77 52.39 -24.01 -57.55
CA TRP A 77 52.74 -23.03 -56.52
C TRP A 77 51.97 -21.72 -56.67
N ALA A 78 51.87 -21.17 -57.88
CA ALA A 78 51.11 -19.95 -58.13
C ALA A 78 49.61 -20.14 -57.86
N LEU A 79 49.04 -21.26 -58.30
CA LEU A 79 47.64 -21.61 -58.03
C LEU A 79 47.38 -21.76 -56.53
N GLY A 80 48.33 -22.35 -55.78
CA GLY A 80 48.28 -22.46 -54.33
C GLY A 80 48.24 -21.10 -53.64
N VAL A 81 49.08 -20.15 -54.07
CA VAL A 81 49.08 -18.78 -53.52
C VAL A 81 47.75 -18.06 -53.82
N VAL A 82 47.23 -18.19 -55.04
CA VAL A 82 45.94 -17.58 -55.42
C VAL A 82 44.78 -18.18 -54.63
N ALA A 83 44.72 -19.52 -54.53
CA ALA A 83 43.71 -20.21 -53.74
C ALA A 83 43.80 -19.83 -52.25
N GLY A 84 45.01 -19.79 -51.69
CA GLY A 84 45.26 -19.36 -50.32
C GLY A 84 44.79 -17.92 -50.08
N THR A 85 45.05 -17.02 -51.03
CA THR A 85 44.60 -15.62 -50.94
C THR A 85 43.08 -15.52 -51.02
N MET A 86 42.42 -16.29 -51.88
CA MET A 86 40.95 -16.33 -51.94
C MET A 86 40.36 -16.78 -50.61
N VAL A 87 40.90 -17.83 -49.99
CA VAL A 87 40.35 -18.24 -48.70
C VAL A 87 40.68 -17.25 -47.58
N ALA A 88 41.87 -16.66 -47.59
CA ALA A 88 42.21 -15.60 -46.64
C ALA A 88 41.22 -14.43 -46.72
N LEU A 89 40.81 -14.03 -47.93
CA LEU A 89 39.80 -12.98 -48.13
C LEU A 89 38.41 -13.38 -47.61
N VAL A 90 37.96 -14.62 -47.88
CA VAL A 90 36.67 -15.12 -47.38
C VAL A 90 36.68 -15.21 -45.85
N GLY A 91 37.76 -15.75 -45.28
CA GLY A 91 37.94 -15.83 -43.83
C GLY A 91 37.98 -14.46 -43.17
N TYR A 92 38.67 -13.49 -43.78
CA TYR A 92 38.70 -12.11 -43.32
C TYR A 92 37.31 -11.46 -43.39
N SER A 93 36.60 -11.61 -44.51
CA SER A 93 35.23 -11.09 -44.66
C SER A 93 34.26 -11.70 -43.65
N TRP A 94 34.40 -12.98 -43.34
CA TRP A 94 33.60 -13.65 -42.32
C TRP A 94 33.93 -13.12 -40.92
N PHE A 95 35.23 -12.97 -40.61
CA PHE A 95 35.70 -12.47 -39.33
C PHE A 95 35.25 -11.04 -39.06
N THR A 96 35.33 -10.16 -40.06
CA THR A 96 34.85 -8.77 -39.94
C THR A 96 33.34 -8.72 -39.75
N ASN A 97 32.57 -9.50 -40.51
CA ASN A 97 31.11 -9.58 -40.36
C ASN A 97 30.71 -10.08 -38.96
N TYR A 98 31.37 -11.13 -38.46
CA TYR A 98 31.13 -11.63 -37.10
C TYR A 98 31.42 -10.57 -36.02
N ARG A 99 32.50 -9.80 -36.17
CA ARG A 99 32.85 -8.74 -35.23
C ARG A 99 31.85 -7.58 -35.25
N VAL A 100 31.36 -7.21 -36.42
CA VAL A 100 30.31 -6.18 -36.56
C VAL A 100 29.01 -6.66 -35.93
N TYR A 101 28.59 -7.90 -36.20
CA TYR A 101 27.38 -8.49 -35.63
C TYR A 101 27.41 -8.51 -34.09
N GLU A 102 28.54 -8.88 -33.48
CA GLU A 102 28.66 -8.89 -32.03
C GLU A 102 28.56 -7.48 -31.43
N ARG A 103 29.14 -6.48 -32.09
CA ARG A 103 29.04 -5.07 -31.68
C ARG A 103 27.60 -4.56 -31.77
N ASP A 104 26.91 -4.87 -32.87
CA ASP A 104 25.53 -4.42 -33.09
C ASP A 104 24.59 -5.11 -32.10
N LYS A 105 24.82 -6.38 -31.78
CA LYS A 105 24.10 -7.10 -30.73
C LYS A 105 24.29 -6.45 -29.36
N GLN A 106 25.52 -6.06 -29.02
CA GLN A 106 25.81 -5.35 -27.77
C GLN A 106 25.12 -3.99 -27.74
N ALA A 107 25.20 -3.21 -28.82
CA ALA A 107 24.53 -1.92 -28.94
C ALA A 107 23.01 -2.08 -28.76
N LEU A 108 22.38 -3.00 -29.47
CA LEU A 108 20.95 -3.26 -29.38
C LEU A 108 20.54 -3.70 -27.97
N SER A 109 21.34 -4.56 -27.31
CA SER A 109 21.08 -4.97 -25.94
C SER A 109 21.16 -3.80 -24.94
N SER A 110 22.11 -2.87 -25.15
CA SER A 110 22.25 -1.70 -24.29
C SER A 110 21.08 -0.72 -24.47
N VAL A 111 20.60 -0.52 -25.70
CA VAL A 111 19.43 0.31 -26.00
C VAL A 111 18.17 -0.29 -25.40
N LEU A 112 17.97 -1.61 -25.58
CA LEU A 112 16.82 -2.31 -25.00
C LEU A 112 16.81 -2.23 -23.46
N LEU A 113 17.97 -2.43 -22.82
CA LEU A 113 18.08 -2.30 -21.37
C LEU A 113 17.81 -0.87 -20.89
N ALA A 114 18.31 0.14 -21.61
CA ALA A 114 18.04 1.53 -21.30
C ALA A 114 16.55 1.87 -21.44
N GLU A 115 15.89 1.39 -22.49
CA GLU A 115 14.46 1.59 -22.70
C GLU A 115 13.61 0.89 -21.64
N VAL A 116 13.94 -0.36 -21.29
CA VAL A 116 13.28 -1.10 -20.20
C VAL A 116 13.45 -0.38 -18.86
N GLN A 117 14.65 0.13 -18.57
CA GLN A 117 14.89 0.92 -17.35
C GLN A 117 14.09 2.23 -17.35
N SER A 118 14.03 2.92 -18.47
CA SER A 118 13.24 4.15 -18.62
C SER A 118 11.75 3.89 -18.41
N LYS A 119 11.20 2.85 -19.03
CA LYS A 119 9.80 2.46 -18.87
C LYS A 119 9.49 1.97 -17.46
N ALA A 120 10.42 1.24 -16.83
CA ALA A 120 10.27 0.84 -15.44
C ALA A 120 10.27 2.05 -14.48
N ALA A 121 11.07 3.09 -14.76
CA ALA A 121 11.07 4.33 -13.99
C ALA A 121 9.76 5.12 -14.19
N GLU A 122 9.25 5.21 -15.42
CA GLU A 122 7.96 5.83 -15.76
C GLU A 122 6.80 5.15 -15.01
N ILE A 123 6.70 3.82 -15.11
CA ILE A 123 5.66 3.03 -14.42
C ILE A 123 5.75 3.21 -12.89
N ARG A 124 6.96 3.24 -12.32
CA ARG A 124 7.13 3.51 -10.88
C ARG A 124 6.65 4.91 -10.51
N GLY A 125 6.95 5.91 -11.33
CA GLY A 125 6.49 7.28 -11.12
C GLY A 125 4.96 7.39 -11.17
N ASP A 126 4.32 6.74 -12.13
CA ASP A 126 2.86 6.74 -12.27
C ASP A 126 2.19 5.96 -11.13
N LEU A 127 2.77 4.84 -10.71
CA LEU A 127 2.29 4.06 -9.56
C LEU A 127 2.38 4.87 -8.26
N GLN A 128 3.45 5.66 -8.09
CA GLN A 128 3.59 6.55 -6.94
C GLN A 128 2.53 7.66 -6.96
N LYS A 129 2.30 8.32 -8.10
CA LYS A 129 1.24 9.34 -8.25
C LYS A 129 -0.14 8.75 -7.97
N LEU A 130 -0.42 7.57 -8.52
CA LEU A 130 -1.70 6.88 -8.31
C LEU A 130 -1.89 6.52 -6.83
N HIS A 131 -0.81 6.09 -6.16
CA HIS A 131 -0.83 5.82 -4.73
C HIS A 131 -1.11 7.08 -3.91
N GLU A 132 -0.44 8.20 -4.21
CA GLU A 132 -0.68 9.49 -3.53
C GLU A 132 -2.13 9.97 -3.71
N ILE A 133 -2.68 9.86 -4.93
CA ILE A 133 -4.09 10.20 -5.21
C ILE A 133 -5.04 9.31 -4.40
N HIS A 134 -4.80 7.99 -4.36
CA HIS A 134 -5.65 7.08 -3.59
C HIS A 134 -5.55 7.33 -2.08
N MET A 135 -4.36 7.60 -1.55
CA MET A 135 -4.19 7.93 -0.13
C MET A 135 -4.93 9.22 0.22
N ALA A 136 -4.79 10.27 -0.58
CA ALA A 136 -5.54 11.52 -0.37
C ALA A 136 -7.06 11.32 -0.44
N ALA A 137 -7.54 10.47 -1.35
CA ALA A 137 -8.97 10.13 -1.44
C ALA A 137 -9.46 9.34 -0.22
N ILE A 138 -8.65 8.38 0.27
CA ILE A 138 -8.94 7.60 1.48
C ILE A 138 -8.99 8.52 2.70
N ASP A 139 -7.99 9.39 2.88
CA ASP A 139 -7.92 10.32 4.01
C ASP A 139 -9.13 11.28 4.02
N SER A 140 -9.52 11.80 2.85
CA SER A 140 -10.72 12.62 2.71
C SER A 140 -12.00 11.85 3.04
N ALA A 141 -12.14 10.61 2.55
CA ALA A 141 -13.30 9.78 2.83
C ALA A 141 -13.41 9.41 4.32
N ILE A 142 -12.28 9.09 4.96
CA ILE A 142 -12.22 8.81 6.40
C ILE A 142 -12.60 10.07 7.19
N THR A 143 -12.01 11.22 6.87
CA THR A 143 -12.28 12.49 7.54
C THR A 143 -13.76 12.84 7.46
N ASN A 144 -14.36 12.81 6.27
CA ASN A 144 -15.78 13.10 6.08
C ASN A 144 -16.69 12.11 6.83
N SER A 145 -16.35 10.82 6.83
CA SER A 145 -17.11 9.78 7.54
C SER A 145 -17.04 9.96 9.07
N VAL A 146 -15.86 10.29 9.59
CA VAL A 146 -15.64 10.55 11.01
C VAL A 146 -16.35 11.82 11.44
N GLU A 147 -16.22 12.92 10.70
CA GLU A 147 -16.92 14.18 10.99
C GLU A 147 -18.44 14.03 10.96
N GLY A 148 -18.97 13.30 9.96
CA GLY A 148 -20.40 12.99 9.88
C GLY A 148 -20.90 12.21 11.11
N LYS A 149 -20.14 11.21 11.56
CA LYS A 149 -20.46 10.46 12.79
C LYS A 149 -20.35 11.31 14.05
N ILE A 150 -19.33 12.16 14.16
CA ILE A 150 -19.16 13.09 15.30
C ILE A 150 -20.34 14.06 15.37
N ALA A 151 -20.77 14.62 14.25
CA ALA A 151 -21.93 15.51 14.19
C ALA A 151 -23.23 14.81 14.62
N SER A 152 -23.44 13.56 14.16
CA SER A 152 -24.60 12.75 14.58
C SER A 152 -24.60 12.49 16.08
N VAL A 153 -23.47 12.03 16.64
CA VAL A 153 -23.33 11.76 18.08
C VAL A 153 -23.49 13.05 18.90
N SER A 154 -22.94 14.17 18.43
CA SER A 154 -23.10 15.47 19.10
C SER A 154 -24.58 15.88 19.19
N LYS A 155 -25.34 15.69 18.10
CA LYS A 155 -26.78 15.97 18.07
C LYS A 155 -27.56 15.08 19.03
N GLU A 156 -27.27 13.78 19.06
CA GLU A 156 -27.89 12.84 20.00
C GLU A 156 -27.57 13.21 21.46
N LEU A 157 -26.32 13.59 21.75
CA LEU A 157 -25.88 14.01 23.08
C LEU A 157 -26.63 15.27 23.54
N GLN A 158 -26.81 16.27 22.66
CA GLN A 158 -27.61 17.46 22.96
C GLN A 158 -29.08 17.12 23.24
N GLU A 159 -29.67 16.17 22.51
CA GLU A 159 -31.04 15.73 22.75
C GLU A 159 -31.16 15.01 24.11
N ILE A 160 -30.22 14.13 24.43
CA ILE A 160 -30.15 13.45 25.72
C ILE A 160 -30.00 14.47 26.85
N GLN A 161 -29.14 15.48 26.71
CA GLN A 161 -28.98 16.55 27.70
C GLN A 161 -30.30 17.31 27.96
N LYS A 162 -31.04 17.65 26.89
CA LYS A 162 -32.37 18.29 27.03
C LYS A 162 -33.35 17.38 27.76
N ARG A 163 -33.37 16.08 27.44
CA ARG A 163 -34.23 15.11 28.12
C ARG A 163 -33.86 14.98 29.61
N VAL A 164 -32.58 14.88 29.94
CA VAL A 164 -32.08 14.82 31.32
C VAL A 164 -32.46 16.08 32.11
N ALA A 165 -32.29 17.27 31.53
CA ALA A 165 -32.72 18.52 32.16
C ALA A 165 -34.23 18.52 32.44
N SER A 166 -35.05 18.12 31.47
CA SER A 166 -36.51 18.06 31.64
C SER A 166 -36.95 17.04 32.70
N LEU A 167 -36.26 15.90 32.81
CA LEU A 167 -36.54 14.88 33.83
C LEU A 167 -36.12 15.37 35.21
N ARG A 168 -35.00 16.08 35.31
CA ARG A 168 -34.54 16.69 36.57
C ARG A 168 -35.56 17.71 37.08
N ASP A 169 -36.09 18.57 36.21
CA ASP A 169 -37.11 19.56 36.58
C ASP A 169 -38.41 18.89 37.03
N ARG A 170 -38.85 17.84 36.31
CA ARG A 170 -40.03 17.06 36.69
C ARG A 170 -39.85 16.35 38.03
N ASN A 171 -38.70 15.73 38.26
CA ASN A 171 -38.40 15.07 39.53
C ASN A 171 -38.35 16.08 40.69
N SER A 172 -37.69 17.23 40.51
CA SER A 172 -37.67 18.28 41.53
C SER A 172 -39.07 18.80 41.85
N LYS A 173 -39.94 18.95 40.84
CA LYS A 173 -41.34 19.31 41.06
C LYS A 173 -42.10 18.22 41.83
N LEU A 174 -41.95 16.96 41.43
CA LEU A 174 -42.63 15.84 42.07
C LEU A 174 -42.19 15.64 43.52
N GLU A 175 -40.91 15.81 43.82
CA GLU A 175 -40.36 15.75 45.18
C GLU A 175 -41.03 16.80 46.08
N LYS A 176 -41.17 18.03 45.62
CA LYS A 176 -41.86 19.10 46.35
C LYS A 176 -43.35 18.79 46.54
N GLU A 177 -44.02 18.33 45.49
CA GLU A 177 -45.44 17.93 45.57
C GLU A 177 -45.67 16.79 46.57
N MET A 178 -44.77 15.81 46.62
CA MET A 178 -44.83 14.71 47.59
C MET A 178 -44.59 15.20 49.01
N LEU A 179 -43.62 16.09 49.22
CA LEU A 179 -43.35 16.69 50.53
C LEU A 179 -44.59 17.43 51.06
N LEU A 180 -45.22 18.26 50.23
CA LEU A 180 -46.48 18.92 50.56
C LEU A 180 -47.56 17.92 51.01
N LYS A 181 -47.74 16.81 50.28
CA LYS A 181 -48.74 15.78 50.61
C LYS A 181 -48.46 15.06 51.93
N ILE A 182 -47.18 14.82 52.23
CA ILE A 182 -46.76 14.21 53.49
C ILE A 182 -47.09 15.17 54.65
N THR A 183 -46.73 16.45 54.54
CA THR A 183 -47.00 17.45 55.58
C THR A 183 -48.51 17.68 55.76
N GLU A 184 -49.30 17.68 54.68
CA GLU A 184 -50.77 17.75 54.77
C GLU A 184 -51.36 16.57 55.56
N PHE A 185 -50.83 15.37 55.35
CA PHE A 185 -51.26 14.18 56.09
C PHE A 185 -50.84 14.25 57.56
N GLU A 186 -49.66 14.82 57.84
CA GLU A 186 -49.19 15.02 59.20
C GLU A 186 -50.08 15.99 60.00
N VAL A 187 -50.51 17.11 59.39
CA VAL A 187 -51.50 18.02 59.98
C VAL A 187 -52.76 17.27 60.40
N PHE A 188 -53.26 16.39 59.52
CA PHE A 188 -54.44 15.56 59.82
C PHE A 188 -54.19 14.62 61.01
N LEU A 189 -53.02 13.99 61.10
CA LEU A 189 -52.68 13.12 62.23
C LEU A 189 -52.60 13.89 63.55
N TRP A 190 -52.00 15.07 63.56
CA TRP A 190 -51.92 15.90 64.77
C TRP A 190 -53.29 16.42 65.21
N GLU A 191 -54.17 16.71 64.27
CA GLU A 191 -55.56 17.08 64.55
C GLU A 191 -56.32 15.92 65.21
N GLN A 192 -56.16 14.68 64.71
CA GLN A 192 -56.78 13.50 65.33
C GLN A 192 -56.25 13.22 66.74
N ARG A 193 -55.05 13.69 67.07
CA ARG A 193 -54.42 13.55 68.39
C ARG A 193 -54.70 14.71 69.34
N ASP A 194 -55.42 15.75 68.87
CA ASP A 194 -55.75 16.95 69.64
C ASP A 194 -54.51 17.67 70.22
N VAL A 195 -53.45 17.80 69.41
CA VAL A 195 -52.21 18.51 69.79
C VAL A 195 -52.10 19.80 68.96
N PRO A 196 -52.76 20.92 69.38
CA PRO A 196 -52.94 22.10 68.54
C PRO A 196 -51.64 22.82 68.17
N ALA A 197 -50.64 22.82 69.07
CA ALA A 197 -49.32 23.37 68.79
C ALA A 197 -48.66 22.70 67.57
N ASN A 198 -48.70 21.37 67.50
CA ASN A 198 -48.14 20.63 66.36
C ASN A 198 -48.96 20.87 65.08
N VAL A 199 -50.28 21.02 65.19
CA VAL A 199 -51.14 21.38 64.05
C VAL A 199 -50.78 22.77 63.51
N LEU A 200 -50.49 23.74 64.39
CA LEU A 200 -50.04 25.08 63.99
C LEU A 200 -48.71 24.99 63.22
N THR A 201 -47.69 24.36 63.80
CA THR A 201 -46.36 24.25 63.18
C THR A 201 -46.42 23.56 61.83
N THR A 202 -47.05 22.38 61.76
CA THR A 202 -47.16 21.62 60.50
C THR A 202 -48.06 22.31 59.48
N SER A 203 -49.09 23.06 59.90
CA SER A 203 -49.89 23.88 58.97
C SER A 203 -49.07 25.03 58.38
N MET A 204 -48.17 25.63 59.18
CA MET A 204 -47.24 26.65 58.67
C MET A 204 -46.22 26.08 57.68
N GLU A 205 -45.73 24.85 57.91
CA GLU A 205 -44.91 24.13 56.94
C GLU A 205 -45.66 23.84 55.64
N VAL A 206 -46.94 23.43 55.71
CA VAL A 206 -47.81 23.27 54.53
C VAL A 206 -47.93 24.59 53.77
N VAL A 207 -48.11 25.72 54.45
CA VAL A 207 -48.12 27.05 53.80
C VAL A 207 -46.80 27.30 53.08
N SER A 208 -45.67 27.07 53.75
CA SER A 208 -44.33 27.27 53.15
C SER A 208 -44.16 26.43 51.88
N HIS A 209 -44.41 25.11 51.95
CA HIS A 209 -44.29 24.21 50.79
C HIS A 209 -45.29 24.55 49.68
N ALA A 210 -46.52 24.92 50.03
CA ALA A 210 -47.52 25.33 49.05
C ALA A 210 -47.11 26.61 48.31
N LEU A 211 -46.52 27.58 49.00
CA LEU A 211 -45.99 28.80 48.38
C LEU A 211 -44.78 28.50 47.48
N GLU A 212 -43.88 27.61 47.88
CA GLU A 212 -42.73 27.21 47.06
C GLU A 212 -43.12 26.53 45.74
N ILE A 213 -44.25 25.83 45.71
CA ILE A 213 -44.79 25.15 44.52
C ILE A 213 -45.75 26.06 43.74
N GLY A 214 -46.27 27.11 44.37
CA GLY A 214 -47.27 28.02 43.79
C GLY A 214 -48.71 27.51 43.91
N TYR A 215 -49.00 26.59 44.84
CA TYR A 215 -50.33 26.06 45.08
C TYR A 215 -51.10 26.87 46.13
N ILE A 216 -51.60 28.03 45.68
CA ILE A 216 -52.26 29.03 46.54
C ILE A 216 -53.42 28.43 47.35
N TRP A 217 -54.21 27.52 46.76
CA TRP A 217 -55.36 26.91 47.43
C TRP A 217 -54.98 26.00 48.61
N ASN A 218 -53.81 25.34 48.57
CA ASN A 218 -53.31 24.56 49.70
C ASN A 218 -52.87 25.48 50.83
N ALA A 219 -52.16 26.56 50.49
CA ALA A 219 -51.75 27.58 51.46
C ALA A 219 -52.97 28.21 52.13
N GLU A 220 -54.01 28.57 51.37
CA GLU A 220 -55.27 29.11 51.89
C GLU A 220 -55.94 28.15 52.87
N ARG A 221 -56.04 26.86 52.50
CA ARG A 221 -56.63 25.81 53.36
C ARG A 221 -55.88 25.67 54.68
N ALA A 222 -54.54 25.67 54.64
CA ALA A 222 -53.71 25.59 55.83
C ALA A 222 -53.83 26.85 56.71
N LEU A 223 -53.86 28.05 56.11
CA LEU A 223 -54.08 29.30 56.84
C LEU A 223 -55.45 29.36 57.50
N LYS A 224 -56.49 28.86 56.83
CA LYS A 224 -57.83 28.74 57.41
C LYS A 224 -57.83 27.82 58.63
N LYS A 225 -57.07 26.72 58.60
CA LYS A 225 -56.91 25.82 59.75
C LYS A 225 -56.26 26.53 60.93
N ILE A 226 -55.23 27.34 60.69
CA ILE A 226 -54.58 28.14 61.73
C ILE A 226 -55.56 29.14 62.35
N GLU A 227 -56.36 29.82 61.52
CA GLU A 227 -57.40 30.74 61.98
C GLU A 227 -58.48 30.02 62.84
N GLU A 228 -58.85 28.79 62.47
CA GLU A 228 -59.76 27.94 63.23
C GLU A 228 -59.18 27.59 64.62
N LEU A 229 -57.90 27.21 64.70
CA LEU A 229 -57.21 26.94 65.97
C LEU A 229 -57.16 28.18 66.88
N GLN A 230 -56.85 29.36 66.32
CA GLN A 230 -56.87 30.62 67.06
C GLN A 230 -58.28 30.96 67.57
N THR A 231 -59.32 30.69 66.78
CA THR A 231 -60.72 30.98 67.17
C THR A 231 -61.20 30.09 68.31
N LYS A 232 -60.67 28.88 68.42
CA LYS A 232 -60.96 27.95 69.53
C LYS A 232 -60.12 28.24 70.78
N ASN A 233 -59.28 29.28 70.78
CA ASN A 233 -58.29 29.57 71.84
C ASN A 233 -57.40 28.37 72.17
N GLN A 234 -57.05 27.56 71.17
CA GLN A 234 -56.22 26.36 71.33
C GLN A 234 -54.71 26.65 71.17
N ILE A 235 -54.35 27.88 70.80
CA ILE A 235 -52.97 28.34 70.56
C ILE A 235 -52.82 29.76 71.08
N GLU A 236 -51.71 30.02 71.76
CA GLU A 236 -51.33 31.31 72.29
C GLU A 236 -50.40 32.06 71.31
N PRO A 237 -50.33 33.40 71.37
CA PRO A 237 -49.43 34.16 70.50
C PRO A 237 -47.95 33.78 70.65
N SER A 238 -47.53 33.31 71.83
CA SER A 238 -46.18 32.83 72.08
C SER A 238 -45.81 31.56 71.32
N ASP A 239 -46.81 30.82 70.81
CA ASP A 239 -46.57 29.61 70.01
C ASP A 239 -46.12 29.95 68.57
N PHE A 240 -46.23 31.22 68.15
CA PHE A 240 -45.72 31.69 66.86
C PHE A 240 -44.24 32.04 66.99
N ASP A 241 -43.40 31.21 66.37
CA ASP A 241 -41.97 31.52 66.26
C ASP A 241 -41.69 32.57 65.16
N SER A 242 -40.43 33.04 65.14
CA SER A 242 -39.98 34.03 64.15
C SER A 242 -40.01 33.51 62.71
N GLU A 243 -39.90 32.19 62.51
CA GLU A 243 -39.90 31.58 61.18
C GLU A 243 -41.32 31.57 60.59
N MET A 244 -42.33 31.28 61.41
CA MET A 244 -43.74 31.38 61.06
C MET A 244 -44.11 32.81 60.65
N ILE A 245 -43.68 33.81 61.42
CA ILE A 245 -43.90 35.22 61.07
C ILE A 245 -43.24 35.55 59.73
N ALA A 246 -42.02 35.05 59.49
CA ALA A 246 -41.33 35.26 58.22
C ALA A 246 -42.05 34.58 57.02
N ILE A 247 -42.68 33.41 57.22
CA ILE A 247 -43.52 32.76 56.21
C ILE A 247 -44.77 33.60 55.92
N LEU A 248 -45.44 34.13 56.96
CA LEU A 248 -46.58 35.03 56.81
C LEU A 248 -46.21 36.31 56.07
N ASP A 249 -45.00 36.80 56.23
CA ASP A 249 -44.50 37.97 55.52
C ASP A 249 -44.25 37.74 54.03
N LYS A 250 -43.96 36.50 53.64
CA LYS A 250 -43.77 36.08 52.24
C LYS A 250 -45.09 35.76 51.52
N LEU A 251 -46.24 35.90 52.18
CA LEU A 251 -47.52 35.58 51.57
C LEU A 251 -47.82 36.48 50.34
N PRO A 252 -48.34 35.89 49.25
CA PRO A 252 -48.74 36.65 48.09
C PRO A 252 -50.01 37.47 48.41
N ARG A 253 -50.30 38.49 47.59
CA ARG A 253 -51.34 39.48 47.89
C ARG A 253 -52.72 38.86 48.05
N GLU A 254 -53.00 37.77 47.35
CA GLU A 254 -54.25 37.01 47.41
C GLU A 254 -54.52 36.44 48.81
N LEU A 255 -53.47 36.18 49.59
CA LEU A 255 -53.56 35.61 50.94
C LEU A 255 -53.35 36.66 52.06
N SER A 256 -53.21 37.95 51.70
CA SER A 256 -53.07 39.03 52.69
C SER A 256 -54.21 39.11 53.70
N PRO A 257 -55.49 38.79 53.36
CA PRO A 257 -56.56 38.84 54.35
C PRO A 257 -56.35 37.85 55.50
N TYR A 258 -55.77 36.67 55.23
CA TYR A 258 -55.45 35.69 56.27
C TYR A 258 -54.31 36.17 57.15
N LYS A 259 -53.27 36.77 56.54
CA LYS A 259 -52.16 37.38 57.27
C LYS A 259 -52.66 38.42 58.27
N GLU A 260 -53.49 39.35 57.81
CA GLU A 260 -54.03 40.43 58.66
C GLU A 260 -54.87 39.88 59.81
N ARG A 261 -55.70 38.85 59.57
CA ARG A 261 -56.51 38.22 60.62
C ARG A 261 -55.66 37.50 61.67
N ILE A 262 -54.69 36.70 61.22
CA ILE A 262 -53.79 35.96 62.11
C ILE A 262 -52.92 36.94 62.92
N THR A 263 -52.26 37.89 62.26
CA THR A 263 -51.38 38.87 62.92
C THR A 263 -52.13 39.89 63.78
N GLY A 264 -53.36 40.25 63.40
CA GLY A 264 -54.21 41.14 64.19
C GLY A 264 -54.54 40.54 65.56
N ARG A 265 -54.84 39.23 65.61
CA ARG A 265 -55.08 38.51 66.87
C ARG A 265 -53.82 38.36 67.72
N LEU A 266 -52.66 38.16 67.10
CA LEU A 266 -51.38 38.10 67.81
C LEU A 266 -51.04 39.39 68.57
N ARG A 267 -51.60 40.54 68.16
CA ARG A 267 -51.38 41.84 68.81
C ARG A 267 -52.38 42.17 69.93
N GLN A 268 -53.48 41.42 70.05
CA GLN A 268 -54.55 41.69 71.02
C GLN A 268 -54.32 41.02 72.37
N VAL A 269 -53.28 40.21 72.50
CA VAL A 269 -52.86 39.49 73.69
C VAL A 269 -51.54 40.08 74.17
#